data_AF-A0A0S2F4E0-F1
#
_entry.id   AF-A0A0S2F4E0-F1
#
_cell.length_a   1.000
_cell.length_b   1.000
_cell.length_c   1.000
_cell.angle_alpha   90.00
_cell.angle_beta   90.00
_cell.angle_gamma   90.00
#
_symmetry.space_group_name_H-M   'P 1'
#
loop_
_entity.id
_entity.type
_entity.pdbx_description
1 polymer ?
#
loop_
_entity_poly.entity_id
_entity_poly.type
_entity_poly.pdbx_seq_one_letter_code
_entity_poly.pdbx_strand_id
1 'polypeptide(L)'
;MSLQFHFEDIGPHRAIDEGRIGHRLHLRIALDRREGARLHWLERCDRPYDEDMPADTWVDMFRIAGGRSAIFAQWFGTATNAGRIELDFDALATIRLAPDARRTLEWWVVAVDGEDEDGDERAWAVWRGEQRLRCDGQGKTVEHSLVQIDSLHGREGDPPYPDGFLPST
;
A
#
# COMPACT_ATOMS: atom_id res chain seq x y z
N MET A 1 -8.08 -8.90 -20.60
CA MET A 1 -7.83 -7.44 -20.52
C MET A 1 -6.52 -7.32 -19.74
N SER A 2 -6.09 -6.14 -19.28
CA SER A 2 -4.92 -6.02 -18.39
C SER A 2 -5.39 -5.59 -17.01
N LEU A 3 -4.74 -6.09 -15.97
CA LEU A 3 -4.90 -5.62 -14.59
C LEU A 3 -4.87 -4.08 -14.58
N GLN A 4 -5.86 -3.46 -13.95
CA GLN A 4 -5.92 -2.00 -13.78
C GLN A 4 -5.48 -1.66 -12.36
N PHE A 5 -4.57 -0.70 -12.25
CA PHE A 5 -4.01 -0.29 -10.97
C PHE A 5 -3.98 1.25 -10.94
N HIS A 6 -4.86 1.84 -10.14
CA HIS A 6 -5.01 3.29 -10.07
C HIS A 6 -4.85 3.78 -8.64
N PHE A 7 -3.82 4.62 -8.42
CA PHE A 7 -3.57 5.28 -7.16
C PHE A 7 -4.00 6.74 -7.24
N GLU A 8 -4.74 7.18 -6.23
CA GLU A 8 -5.16 8.56 -6.05
C GLU A 8 -4.75 9.06 -4.65
N ASP A 9 -3.99 10.16 -4.62
CA ASP A 9 -3.83 10.96 -3.40
C ASP A 9 -5.06 11.84 -3.26
N ILE A 10 -5.98 11.46 -2.36
CA ILE A 10 -7.17 12.26 -2.03
C ILE A 10 -6.77 13.60 -1.36
N GLY A 11 -5.50 13.72 -0.98
CA GLY A 11 -4.88 14.92 -0.52
C GLY A 11 -4.57 14.90 0.98
N PRO A 12 -4.12 16.04 1.51
CA PRO A 12 -3.68 16.14 2.89
C PRO A 12 -4.83 15.85 3.86
N HIS A 13 -4.63 14.86 4.71
CA HIS A 13 -5.46 14.68 5.90
C HIS A 13 -4.97 15.63 6.99
N ARG A 14 -5.78 16.64 7.29
CA ARG A 14 -5.61 17.54 8.43
C ARG A 14 -6.87 17.50 9.28
N ALA A 15 -7.05 16.44 10.04
CA ALA A 15 -8.00 16.48 11.15
C ALA A 15 -7.30 17.17 12.33
N ILE A 16 -7.33 18.52 12.34
CA ILE A 16 -6.79 19.32 13.45
C ILE A 16 -7.42 18.89 14.78
N ASP A 17 -8.71 18.54 14.77
CA ASP A 17 -9.45 18.06 15.94
C ASP A 17 -9.00 16.66 16.41
N GLU A 18 -8.31 15.89 15.56
CA GLU A 18 -7.73 14.60 15.91
C GLU A 18 -6.23 14.70 16.27
N GLY A 19 -5.65 15.90 16.19
CA GLY A 19 -4.24 16.13 16.52
C GLY A 19 -3.27 15.38 15.61
N ARG A 20 -3.60 15.22 14.31
CA ARG A 20 -2.83 14.41 13.36
C ARG A 20 -2.63 15.10 12.00
N ILE A 21 -1.57 14.68 11.32
CA ILE A 21 -1.28 15.04 9.92
C ILE A 21 -0.92 13.80 9.11
N GLY A 22 -1.28 13.79 7.83
CA GLY A 22 -0.93 12.71 6.92
C GLY A 22 -1.65 12.78 5.59
N HIS A 23 -1.78 11.65 4.91
CA HIS A 23 -2.48 11.55 3.63
C HIS A 23 -3.58 10.52 3.68
N ARG A 24 -4.66 10.79 2.95
CA ARG A 24 -5.69 9.82 2.60
C ARG A 24 -5.37 9.29 1.21
N LEU A 25 -5.25 7.99 1.11
CA LEU A 25 -4.91 7.28 -0.11
C LEU A 25 -6.12 6.49 -0.55
N HIS A 26 -6.37 6.50 -1.84
CA HIS A 26 -7.28 5.56 -2.47
C HIS A 26 -6.53 4.77 -3.53
N LEU A 27 -6.59 3.46 -3.41
CA LEU A 27 -6.07 2.55 -4.41
C LEU A 27 -7.21 1.73 -4.97
N ARG A 28 -7.31 1.68 -6.29
CA ARG A 28 -8.21 0.80 -7.02
C ARG A 28 -7.44 -0.24 -7.81
N ILE A 29 -7.87 -1.49 -7.68
CA ILE A 29 -7.32 -2.63 -8.40
C ILE A 29 -8.46 -3.34 -9.13
N ALA A 30 -8.37 -3.46 -10.45
CA ALA A 30 -9.23 -4.36 -11.20
C ALA A 30 -8.43 -5.58 -11.65
N LEU A 31 -8.88 -6.76 -11.24
CA LEU A 31 -8.31 -8.07 -11.59
C LEU A 31 -9.21 -8.73 -12.63
N ASP A 32 -8.64 -9.37 -13.65
CA ASP A 32 -9.43 -10.17 -14.59
C ASP A 32 -9.79 -11.54 -13.96
N ARG A 33 -8.98 -12.04 -13.02
CA ARG A 33 -9.17 -13.31 -12.31
C ARG A 33 -8.85 -13.17 -10.82
N ARG A 34 -9.88 -13.06 -9.99
CA ARG A 34 -9.72 -12.99 -8.52
C ARG A 34 -9.17 -14.27 -7.90
N GLU A 35 -9.51 -15.43 -8.45
CA GLU A 35 -9.03 -16.73 -7.96
C GLU A 35 -7.52 -16.86 -8.19
N GLY A 36 -6.75 -17.20 -7.15
CA GLY A 36 -5.29 -17.28 -7.23
C GLY A 36 -4.55 -15.94 -7.33
N ALA A 37 -5.27 -14.81 -7.32
CA ALA A 37 -4.67 -13.49 -7.27
C ALA A 37 -3.93 -13.24 -5.96
N ARG A 38 -2.87 -12.43 -6.01
CA ARG A 38 -2.02 -12.07 -4.86
C ARG A 38 -1.97 -10.57 -4.67
N LEU A 39 -1.92 -10.16 -3.40
CA LEU A 39 -1.70 -8.79 -2.97
C LEU A 39 -0.55 -8.79 -1.97
N HIS A 40 0.44 -7.94 -2.20
CA HIS A 40 1.44 -7.58 -1.21
C HIS A 40 1.35 -6.09 -0.97
N TRP A 41 1.21 -5.71 0.29
CA TRP A 41 1.12 -4.31 0.69
C TRP A 41 2.32 -4.02 1.56
N LEU A 42 3.43 -3.62 0.93
CA LEU A 42 4.70 -3.50 1.62
C LEU A 42 4.93 -2.07 2.08
N GLU A 43 5.34 -1.94 3.33
CA GLU A 43 5.68 -0.66 3.95
C GLU A 43 7.07 -0.74 4.58
N ARG A 44 7.84 0.35 4.47
CA ARG A 44 9.10 0.55 5.20
C ARG A 44 9.14 1.93 5.80
N CYS A 45 9.40 2.01 7.09
CA CYS A 45 9.38 3.26 7.84
C CYS A 45 10.77 3.55 8.42
N ASP A 46 11.20 4.81 8.42
CA ASP A 46 12.50 5.23 8.98
C ASP A 46 12.59 5.10 10.52
N ARG A 47 11.46 4.79 11.17
CA ARG A 47 11.30 4.69 12.63
C ARG A 47 10.24 3.64 12.97
N PRO A 48 10.33 2.98 14.13
CA PRO A 48 9.28 2.06 14.54
C PRO A 48 7.99 2.85 14.81
N TYR A 49 6.86 2.36 14.30
CA TYR A 49 5.55 2.97 14.56
C TYR A 49 4.53 2.00 15.18
N ASP A 50 4.77 0.69 15.05
CA ASP A 50 3.99 -0.39 15.62
C ASP A 50 4.95 -1.54 16.02
N GLU A 51 4.52 -2.44 16.90
CA GLU A 51 5.32 -3.61 17.31
C GLU A 51 5.65 -4.51 16.11
N ASP A 52 4.72 -4.61 15.16
CA ASP A 52 4.89 -5.39 13.94
C ASP A 52 5.65 -4.62 12.83
N MET A 53 6.08 -3.38 13.10
CA MET A 53 6.69 -2.47 12.11
C MET A 53 8.04 -1.90 12.58
N PRO A 54 9.10 -2.72 12.57
CA PRO A 54 10.45 -2.27 12.87
C PRO A 54 10.93 -1.23 11.84
N ALA A 55 11.86 -0.37 12.28
CA ALA A 55 12.49 0.62 11.40
C ALA A 55 13.28 -0.05 10.28
N ASP A 56 13.34 0.64 9.13
CA ASP A 56 14.19 0.33 7.97
C ASP A 56 14.02 -1.09 7.40
N THR A 57 12.89 -1.74 7.69
CA THR A 57 12.56 -3.09 7.24
C THR A 57 11.28 -3.08 6.42
N TRP A 58 11.25 -3.83 5.31
CA TRP A 58 10.04 -4.04 4.54
C TRP A 58 9.12 -5.04 5.23
N VAL A 59 7.88 -4.63 5.45
CA VAL A 59 6.86 -5.46 6.11
C VAL A 59 5.64 -5.55 5.22
N ASP A 60 5.10 -6.76 5.06
CA ASP A 60 3.85 -6.98 4.33
C ASP A 60 2.65 -6.78 5.26
N MET A 61 2.07 -5.58 5.20
CA MET A 61 0.90 -5.16 5.97
C MET A 61 -0.29 -6.06 5.73
N PHE A 62 -0.44 -6.61 4.53
CA PHE A 62 -1.52 -7.55 4.24
C PHE A 62 -1.39 -8.82 5.09
N ARG A 63 -0.17 -9.29 5.37
CA ARG A 63 0.04 -10.49 6.19
C ARG A 63 -0.14 -10.23 7.67
N ILE A 64 0.40 -9.12 8.17
CA ILE A 64 0.34 -8.80 9.61
C ILE A 64 -1.03 -8.24 10.02
N ALA A 65 -1.67 -7.46 9.15
CA ALA A 65 -2.87 -6.71 9.46
C ALA A 65 -4.09 -7.08 8.61
N GLY A 66 -3.96 -8.02 7.67
CA GLY A 66 -5.01 -8.43 6.72
C GLY A 66 -6.39 -8.61 7.35
N GLY A 67 -6.53 -9.59 8.24
CA GLY A 67 -7.82 -9.92 8.83
C GLY A 67 -8.35 -8.90 9.86
N ARG A 68 -7.53 -7.93 10.28
CA ARG A 68 -7.87 -6.92 11.30
C ARG A 68 -8.09 -5.51 10.73
N SER A 69 -7.51 -5.22 9.57
CA SER A 69 -7.56 -3.89 8.96
C SER A 69 -8.72 -3.79 7.98
N ALA A 70 -9.54 -2.74 8.14
CA ALA A 70 -10.62 -2.43 7.22
C ALA A 70 -10.13 -2.17 5.79
N ILE A 71 -8.86 -1.76 5.61
CA ILE A 71 -8.23 -1.54 4.30
C ILE A 71 -8.35 -2.80 3.43
N PHE A 72 -8.13 -3.98 4.01
CA PHE A 72 -8.10 -5.24 3.27
C PHE A 72 -9.44 -5.98 3.28
N ALA A 73 -10.49 -5.41 3.88
CA ALA A 73 -11.77 -6.08 4.07
C ALA A 73 -12.40 -6.55 2.74
N GLN A 74 -12.33 -5.73 1.69
CA GLN A 74 -12.83 -6.11 0.37
C GLN A 74 -12.07 -7.31 -0.22
N TRP A 75 -10.75 -7.36 -0.05
CA TRP A 75 -9.93 -8.47 -0.53
C TRP A 75 -10.36 -9.79 0.11
N PHE A 76 -10.55 -9.82 1.44
CA PHE A 76 -11.00 -11.02 2.14
C PHE A 76 -12.46 -11.37 1.85
N GLY A 77 -13.33 -10.36 1.80
CA GLY A 77 -14.76 -10.55 1.50
C GLY A 77 -15.03 -11.12 0.11
N THR A 78 -14.05 -11.07 -0.78
CA THR A 78 -14.14 -11.53 -2.17
C THR A 78 -13.24 -12.75 -2.44
N ALA A 79 -12.69 -13.38 -1.41
CA ALA A 79 -11.75 -14.50 -1.55
C ALA A 79 -12.35 -15.73 -2.26
N THR A 80 -13.67 -15.89 -2.22
CA THR A 80 -14.39 -16.99 -2.90
C THR A 80 -14.88 -16.63 -4.30
N ASN A 81 -14.68 -15.38 -4.74
CA ASN A 81 -15.13 -14.95 -6.06
C ASN A 81 -14.16 -15.46 -7.13
N ALA A 82 -14.71 -15.99 -8.21
CA ALA A 82 -13.96 -16.33 -9.41
C ALA A 82 -14.17 -15.25 -10.50
N GLY A 83 -13.19 -15.10 -11.38
CA GLY A 83 -13.26 -14.15 -12.49
C GLY A 83 -13.06 -12.70 -12.08
N ARG A 84 -13.59 -11.78 -12.89
CA ARG A 84 -13.26 -10.36 -12.83
C ARG A 84 -13.81 -9.68 -11.58
N ILE A 85 -13.00 -8.81 -10.99
CA ILE A 85 -13.42 -7.98 -9.85
C ILE A 85 -12.70 -6.63 -9.82
N GLU A 86 -13.35 -5.63 -9.23
CA GLU A 86 -12.78 -4.33 -8.90
C GLU A 86 -12.78 -4.20 -7.37
N LEU A 87 -11.66 -3.77 -6.81
CA LEU A 87 -11.42 -3.64 -5.39
C LEU A 87 -10.88 -2.25 -5.08
N ASP A 88 -11.44 -1.64 -4.04
CA ASP A 88 -11.04 -0.33 -3.55
C ASP A 88 -10.41 -0.45 -2.15
N PHE A 89 -9.30 0.26 -1.95
CA PHE A 89 -8.52 0.29 -0.72
C PHE A 89 -8.35 1.73 -0.27
N ASP A 90 -9.06 2.10 0.79
CA ASP A 90 -8.92 3.41 1.43
C ASP A 90 -7.95 3.32 2.61
N ALA A 91 -6.77 3.92 2.48
CA ALA A 91 -5.76 3.93 3.51
C ALA A 91 -5.55 5.32 4.12
N LEU A 92 -5.25 5.36 5.42
CA LEU A 92 -4.92 6.57 6.15
C LEU A 92 -3.55 6.42 6.82
N ALA A 93 -2.59 7.21 6.37
CA ALA A 93 -1.23 7.19 6.91
C ALA A 93 -0.90 8.52 7.56
N THR A 94 -0.85 8.55 8.90
CA THR A 94 -0.71 9.78 9.69
C THR A 94 0.33 9.67 10.81
N ILE A 95 0.81 10.83 11.29
CA ILE A 95 1.52 10.99 12.56
C ILE A 95 0.77 11.96 13.47
N ARG A 96 1.06 11.93 14.78
CA ARG A 96 0.57 12.93 15.74
C ARG A 96 1.28 14.26 15.55
N LEU A 97 0.53 15.35 15.70
CA LEU A 97 1.07 16.70 15.82
C LEU A 97 1.74 16.85 17.20
N ALA A 98 3.06 16.71 17.24
CA ALA A 98 3.88 16.89 18.43
C ALA A 98 5.22 17.54 18.06
N PRO A 99 5.88 18.22 19.02
CA PRO A 99 7.22 18.76 18.83
C PRO A 99 8.17 17.73 18.22
N ASP A 100 8.86 18.11 17.14
CA ASP A 100 9.88 17.31 16.44
C ASP A 100 9.40 15.94 15.92
N ALA A 101 8.08 15.72 15.86
CA ALA A 101 7.51 14.52 15.26
C ALA A 101 7.87 14.45 13.78
N ARG A 102 8.37 13.30 13.32
CA ARG A 102 8.73 13.08 11.92
C ARG A 102 8.63 11.62 11.53
N ARG A 103 8.34 11.37 10.25
CA ARG A 103 8.30 10.06 9.63
C ARG A 103 8.58 10.16 8.13
N THR A 104 9.37 9.22 7.64
CA THR A 104 9.44 8.83 6.23
C THR A 104 8.86 7.43 6.10
N LEU A 105 7.86 7.27 5.24
CA LEU A 105 7.18 6.00 4.99
C LEU A 105 7.19 5.69 3.50
N GLU A 106 7.86 4.62 3.12
CA GLU A 106 7.93 4.11 1.77
C GLU A 106 6.90 3.00 1.58
N TRP A 107 6.30 2.98 0.40
CA TRP A 107 5.24 2.06 0.01
C TRP A 107 5.63 1.29 -1.24
N TRP A 108 5.26 0.03 -1.25
CA TRP A 108 5.36 -0.82 -2.42
C TRP A 108 4.15 -1.76 -2.45
N VAL A 109 3.14 -1.40 -3.24
CA VAL A 109 1.93 -2.21 -3.37
C VAL A 109 2.01 -3.01 -4.66
N VAL A 110 1.96 -4.33 -4.54
CA VAL A 110 2.06 -5.29 -5.65
C VAL A 110 0.74 -6.05 -5.75
N ALA A 111 0.15 -6.04 -6.95
CA ALA A 111 -1.00 -6.86 -7.28
C ALA A 111 -0.65 -7.80 -8.42
N VAL A 112 -0.99 -9.08 -8.27
CA VAL A 112 -0.81 -10.11 -9.29
C VAL A 112 -2.16 -10.76 -9.53
N ASP A 113 -2.55 -10.85 -10.80
CA ASP A 113 -3.78 -11.49 -11.23
C ASP A 113 -3.74 -13.01 -10.98
N GLY A 114 -4.91 -13.64 -11.04
CA GLY A 114 -5.06 -15.09 -10.98
C GLY A 114 -4.46 -15.80 -12.21
N GLU A 115 -4.09 -17.07 -12.04
CA GLU A 115 -3.70 -17.91 -13.19
C GLU A 115 -4.87 -18.10 -14.15
N ASP A 116 -4.55 -18.20 -15.43
CA ASP A 116 -5.49 -18.78 -16.37
C ASP A 116 -5.40 -20.31 -16.46
N GLU A 117 -6.42 -20.90 -17.08
CA GLU A 117 -6.51 -22.36 -17.25
C GLU A 117 -5.42 -22.89 -18.20
N ASP A 118 -4.79 -22.00 -18.98
CA ASP A 118 -3.78 -22.31 -19.99
C ASP A 118 -2.34 -22.23 -19.43
N GLY A 119 -2.17 -21.75 -18.19
CA GLY A 119 -0.87 -21.65 -17.52
C GLY A 119 -0.03 -20.46 -17.99
N ASP A 120 -0.66 -19.44 -18.58
CA ASP A 120 0.02 -18.26 -19.10
C ASP A 120 0.54 -17.35 -17.97
N GLU A 121 1.40 -16.44 -18.41
CA GLU A 121 1.97 -15.31 -17.68
C GLU A 121 0.91 -14.44 -16.97
N ARG A 122 1.07 -14.29 -15.65
CA ARG A 122 0.13 -13.53 -14.82
C ARG A 122 0.36 -12.03 -14.96
N ALA A 123 -0.69 -11.28 -15.27
CA ALA A 123 -0.62 -9.83 -15.23
C ALA A 123 -0.30 -9.34 -13.81
N TRP A 124 0.59 -8.35 -13.70
CA TRP A 124 0.93 -7.73 -12.43
C TRP A 124 1.02 -6.21 -12.57
N ALA A 125 0.79 -5.52 -11.46
CA ALA A 125 1.10 -4.10 -11.33
C ALA A 125 1.73 -3.80 -9.99
N VAL A 126 2.53 -2.74 -10.00
CA VAL A 126 3.26 -2.24 -8.85
C VAL A 126 3.06 -0.73 -8.77
N TRP A 127 2.76 -0.25 -7.57
CA TRP A 127 2.87 1.17 -7.25
C TRP A 127 3.88 1.39 -6.12
N ARG A 128 4.71 2.41 -6.30
CA ARG A 128 5.74 2.82 -5.36
C ARG A 128 5.54 4.27 -4.99
N GLY A 129 5.63 4.57 -3.71
CA GLY A 129 5.52 5.94 -3.23
C GLY A 129 6.27 6.17 -1.94
N GLU A 130 6.48 7.44 -1.62
CA GLU A 130 7.13 7.85 -0.38
C GLU A 130 6.36 9.02 0.23
N GLN A 131 6.12 8.92 1.54
CA GLN A 131 5.50 9.96 2.33
C GLN A 131 6.51 10.52 3.32
N ARG A 132 6.62 11.86 3.37
CA ARG A 132 7.40 12.57 4.40
C ARG A 132 6.51 13.51 5.19
N LEU A 133 6.50 13.32 6.50
CA LEU A 133 5.76 14.13 7.46
C LEU A 133 6.74 14.65 8.52
N ARG A 134 6.69 15.95 8.83
CA ARG A 134 7.53 16.56 9.88
C ARG A 134 6.84 17.75 10.55
N CYS A 135 7.02 17.83 11.86
CA CYS A 135 6.68 18.96 12.71
C CYS A 135 7.94 19.68 13.20
N ASP A 136 7.82 20.98 13.49
CA ASP A 136 8.85 21.74 14.22
C ASP A 136 8.79 21.49 15.73
N GLY A 137 9.67 22.13 16.49
CA GLY A 137 9.71 22.05 17.97
C GLY A 137 8.48 22.66 18.68
N GLN A 138 7.55 23.26 17.96
CA GLN A 138 6.25 23.71 18.48
C GLN A 138 5.10 22.78 18.08
N GLY A 139 5.38 21.69 17.35
CA GLY A 139 4.37 20.78 16.84
C GLY A 139 3.63 21.31 15.62
N LYS A 140 4.13 22.35 14.94
CA LYS A 140 3.56 22.84 13.68
C LYS A 140 4.13 22.06 12.51
N THR A 141 3.29 21.72 11.54
CA THR A 141 3.70 21.04 10.31
C THR A 141 4.67 21.88 9.50
N VAL A 142 5.85 21.32 9.21
CA VAL A 142 6.87 21.93 8.34
C VAL A 142 7.19 21.07 7.11
N GLU A 143 6.79 19.79 7.09
CA GLU A 143 6.87 18.92 5.93
C GLU A 143 5.62 18.06 5.85
N HIS A 144 5.00 18.03 4.67
CA HIS A 144 3.79 17.29 4.40
C HIS A 144 3.75 16.96 2.91
N SER A 145 4.32 15.81 2.55
CA SER A 145 4.40 15.38 1.16
C SER A 145 4.17 13.90 1.00
N LEU A 146 3.63 13.55 -0.15
CA LEU A 146 3.48 12.20 -0.67
C LEU A 146 3.80 12.27 -2.15
N VAL A 147 4.73 11.42 -2.58
CA VAL A 147 5.21 11.41 -3.95
C VAL A 147 5.10 9.99 -4.47
N GLN A 148 4.45 9.84 -5.63
CA GLN A 148 4.57 8.61 -6.41
C GLN A 148 5.97 8.56 -7.02
N ILE A 149 6.69 7.48 -6.72
CA ILE A 149 8.02 7.21 -7.28
C ILE A 149 7.86 6.54 -8.64
N ASP A 150 7.11 5.45 -8.70
CA ASP A 150 6.89 4.66 -9.92
C ASP A 150 5.51 4.01 -9.93
N SER A 151 5.03 3.72 -11.13
CA SER A 151 3.89 2.84 -11.39
C SER A 151 4.23 1.93 -12.57
N LEU A 152 4.31 0.63 -12.33
CA LEU A 152 4.80 -0.37 -13.28
C LEU A 152 3.75 -1.44 -13.51
N HIS A 153 3.72 -1.99 -14.72
CA HIS A 153 2.82 -3.07 -15.11
C HIS A 153 3.58 -4.07 -15.97
N GLY A 154 3.21 -5.34 -15.88
CA GLY A 154 3.80 -6.39 -16.69
C GLY A 154 2.93 -7.64 -16.77
N ARG A 155 3.42 -8.61 -17.53
CA ARG A 155 2.84 -9.95 -17.70
C ARG A 155 3.95 -11.00 -17.65
N GLU A 156 5.06 -10.74 -18.33
CA GLU A 156 6.26 -11.56 -18.28
C GLU A 156 6.94 -11.49 -16.90
N GLY A 157 7.31 -12.66 -16.38
CA GLY A 157 8.10 -12.81 -15.15
C GLY A 157 7.39 -12.36 -13.86
N ASP A 158 8.15 -12.34 -12.77
CA ASP A 158 7.64 -11.86 -11.49
C ASP A 158 7.66 -10.32 -11.42
N PRO A 159 6.71 -9.70 -10.69
CA PRO A 159 6.76 -8.27 -10.44
C PRO A 159 8.04 -7.90 -9.68
N PRO A 160 8.57 -6.68 -9.87
CA PRO A 160 9.69 -6.21 -9.09
C PRO A 160 9.26 -6.02 -7.63
N TYR A 161 10.07 -6.55 -6.71
CA TYR A 161 9.93 -6.38 -5.26
C TYR A 161 11.08 -5.51 -4.74
N PRO A 162 10.89 -4.85 -3.58
CA PRO A 162 11.99 -4.11 -2.98
C PRO A 162 13.13 -5.04 -2.56
N ASP A 163 14.36 -4.54 -2.64
CA ASP A 163 15.55 -5.28 -2.21
C ASP A 163 15.40 -5.81 -0.79
N GLY A 164 15.75 -7.09 -0.60
CA GLY A 164 15.65 -7.77 0.70
C GLY A 164 14.26 -8.31 1.04
N PHE A 165 13.22 -8.04 0.23
CA PHE A 165 11.93 -8.72 0.36
C PHE A 165 11.84 -9.90 -0.60
N LEU A 166 11.51 -11.07 -0.06
CA LEU A 166 11.23 -12.26 -0.86
C LEU A 166 9.73 -12.58 -0.71
N PRO A 167 8.93 -12.49 -1.79
CA PRO A 167 7.54 -12.90 -1.72
C PRO A 167 7.49 -14.38 -1.38
N SER A 168 6.83 -14.74 -0.30
CA SER A 168 6.46 -16.15 -0.13
C SER A 168 5.34 -16.46 -1.10
N THR A 169 5.45 -17.60 -1.77
CA THR A 169 4.36 -18.22 -2.56
C THR A 169 3.08 -18.34 -1.77
#